data_AF-A0A0J1B8G5-F1
#
_entry.id   AF-A0A0J1B8G5-F1
#
_cell.length_a   1.000
_cell.length_b   1.000
_cell.length_c   1.000
_cell.angle_alpha   90.00
_cell.angle_beta   90.00
_cell.angle_gamma   90.00
#
_symmetry.space_group_name_H-M   'P 1'
#
loop_
_entity.id
_entity.type
_entity.pdbx_description
1 polymer ?
#
loop_
_entity_poly.entity_id
_entity_poly.type
_entity_poly.pdbx_seq_one_letter_code
_entity_poly.pdbx_strand_id
1 'polypeptide(L)'
;MPKHSKVPLSAVRTLTLRQGAKTTARRTKAVPQLTCNGKYCQYAPRVVQCRQEGHDGVSPQWACTADLPSSLSFGQLEVVCEGWAKPGDSDILAGSCALEYELV
;
A
#
# COMPACT_ATOMS: atom_id res chain seq x y z
N MET A 1 -20.48 -10.84 9.25
CA MET A 1 -19.60 -10.04 8.38
C MET A 1 -18.63 -9.29 9.27
N PRO A 2 -17.31 -9.29 9.00
CA PRO A 2 -16.38 -8.51 9.81
C PRO A 2 -16.79 -7.03 9.79
N LYS A 3 -16.87 -6.42 10.98
CA LYS A 3 -17.26 -5.02 11.15
C LYS A 3 -16.16 -4.14 10.56
N HIS A 4 -16.47 -3.40 9.49
CA HIS A 4 -15.53 -2.45 8.90
C HIS A 4 -15.09 -1.42 9.95
N SER A 5 -13.79 -1.09 9.96
CA SER A 5 -13.19 -0.16 10.92
C SER A 5 -12.60 1.05 10.20
N LYS A 6 -12.84 2.24 10.76
CA LYS A 6 -12.32 3.52 10.26
C LYS A 6 -11.01 3.85 10.98
N VAL A 7 -9.99 4.28 10.24
CA VAL A 7 -8.67 4.64 10.80
C VAL A 7 -8.16 5.92 10.12
N PRO A 8 -7.62 6.90 10.86
CA PRO A 8 -6.94 8.04 10.24
C PRO A 8 -5.71 7.59 9.48
N LEU A 9 -5.55 8.00 8.23
CA LEU A 9 -4.41 7.67 7.38
C LEU A 9 -3.08 8.07 8.04
N SER A 10 -3.05 9.23 8.71
CA SER A 10 -1.88 9.72 9.45
C SER A 10 -1.52 8.92 10.71
N ALA A 11 -2.44 8.08 11.22
CA ALA A 11 -2.18 7.22 12.35
C ALA A 11 -1.57 5.86 11.94
N VAL A 12 -1.52 5.56 10.63
CA VAL A 12 -1.02 4.28 10.11
C VAL A 12 0.50 4.31 10.07
N ARG A 13 1.15 3.67 11.04
CA ARG A 13 2.62 3.65 11.13
C ARG A 13 3.30 2.67 10.19
N THR A 14 2.63 1.57 9.87
CA THR A 14 3.22 0.44 9.15
C THR A 14 2.17 -0.29 8.33
N LEU A 15 2.56 -0.70 7.14
CA LEU A 15 1.81 -1.57 6.24
C LEU A 15 2.63 -2.82 5.97
N THR A 16 1.98 -3.98 6.01
CA THR A 16 2.57 -5.24 5.55
C THR A 16 1.67 -5.81 4.48
N LEU A 17 2.15 -5.76 3.24
CA LEU A 17 1.38 -6.07 2.04
C LEU A 17 1.92 -7.35 1.42
N ARG A 18 1.02 -8.21 0.93
CA ARG A 18 1.36 -9.57 0.50
C ARG A 18 0.92 -9.83 -0.94
N GLN A 19 1.78 -10.48 -1.70
CA GLN A 19 1.49 -10.89 -3.08
C GLN A 19 0.31 -11.87 -3.09
N GLY A 20 -0.63 -11.67 -4.00
CA GLY A 20 -1.84 -12.49 -4.13
C GLY A 20 -2.93 -12.22 -3.08
N ALA A 21 -2.65 -11.46 -2.02
CA ALA A 21 -3.67 -11.00 -1.09
C ALA A 21 -4.47 -9.83 -1.68
N LYS A 22 -5.73 -9.72 -1.27
CA LYS A 22 -6.61 -8.60 -1.64
C LYS A 22 -6.81 -7.64 -0.47
N THR A 23 -7.06 -6.38 -0.79
CA THR A 23 -7.45 -5.36 0.18
C THR A 23 -8.85 -5.64 0.74
N THR A 24 -9.13 -5.14 1.94
CA THR A 24 -10.53 -4.99 2.35
C THR A 24 -11.17 -3.91 1.49
N ALA A 25 -12.42 -4.11 1.07
CA ALA A 25 -13.16 -3.07 0.38
C ALA A 25 -14.57 -2.95 0.93
N ARG A 26 -15.12 -1.73 0.88
CA ARG A 26 -16.51 -1.46 1.28
C ARG A 26 -17.29 -0.74 0.19
N ARG A 27 -16.71 0.33 -0.37
CA ARG A 27 -17.33 1.17 -1.40
C ARG A 27 -16.84 0.81 -2.79
N THR A 28 -15.61 0.32 -2.89
CA THR A 28 -15.00 -0.13 -4.15
C THR A 28 -14.89 -1.65 -4.18
N LYS A 29 -14.27 -2.20 -5.23
CA LYS A 29 -13.93 -3.62 -5.31
C LYS A 29 -12.58 -3.84 -4.62
N ALA A 30 -12.43 -4.99 -3.97
CA ALA A 30 -11.15 -5.42 -3.42
C ALA A 30 -10.11 -5.57 -4.54
N VAL A 31 -8.96 -4.92 -4.37
CA VAL A 31 -7.83 -4.92 -5.32
C VAL A 31 -6.66 -5.73 -4.76
N PRO A 32 -5.67 -6.14 -5.56
CA PRO A 32 -4.43 -6.72 -5.04
C PRO A 32 -3.74 -5.77 -4.05
N GLN A 33 -3.16 -6.31 -2.98
CA GLN A 33 -2.35 -5.51 -2.05
C GLN A 33 -1.03 -5.04 -2.64
N LEU A 34 -0.48 -5.81 -3.58
CA LEU A 34 0.77 -5.52 -4.29
C LEU A 34 0.51 -5.58 -5.79
N THR A 35 0.81 -4.47 -6.47
CA THR A 35 0.77 -4.38 -7.93
C THR A 35 2.14 -3.94 -8.41
N CYS A 36 2.83 -4.84 -9.11
CA CYS A 36 4.11 -4.53 -9.74
C CYS A 36 3.88 -4.06 -11.18
N ASN A 37 4.54 -2.98 -11.55
CA ASN A 37 4.60 -2.43 -12.89
C ASN A 37 6.05 -2.51 -13.44
N GLY A 38 6.18 -2.55 -14.76
CA GLY A 38 7.49 -2.53 -15.44
C GLY A 38 8.06 -3.90 -15.81
N LYS A 39 9.34 -3.92 -16.21
CA LYS A 39 9.99 -5.07 -16.86
C LYS A 39 10.41 -6.18 -15.90
N TYR A 40 10.63 -5.87 -14.63
CA TYR A 40 11.25 -6.78 -13.67
C TYR A 40 10.27 -7.48 -12.73
N CYS A 41 8.96 -7.45 -13.04
CA CYS A 41 7.93 -8.00 -12.16
C CYS A 41 7.97 -9.52 -11.96
N GLN A 42 8.71 -10.28 -12.78
CA GLN A 42 9.01 -11.69 -12.45
C GLN A 42 9.81 -11.85 -11.13
N TYR A 43 10.47 -10.79 -10.67
CA TYR A 43 11.23 -10.75 -9.41
C TYR A 43 10.44 -10.03 -8.29
N ALA A 44 9.14 -9.82 -8.47
CA ALA A 44 8.29 -9.18 -7.48
C ALA A 44 8.34 -9.91 -6.12
N PRO A 45 8.56 -9.18 -5.01
CA PRO A 45 8.65 -9.78 -3.68
C PRO A 45 7.28 -10.29 -3.21
N ARG A 46 7.30 -11.33 -2.39
CA ARG A 46 6.07 -11.88 -1.79
C ARG A 46 5.48 -11.00 -0.70
N VAL A 47 6.33 -10.23 -0.03
CA VAL A 47 5.95 -9.35 1.09
C VAL A 47 6.70 -8.04 0.95
N VAL A 48 5.99 -6.93 1.09
CA VAL A 48 6.57 -5.59 1.19
C VAL A 48 6.13 -4.98 2.51
N GLN A 49 7.07 -4.41 3.23
CA GLN A 49 6.81 -3.67 4.45
C GLN A 49 7.06 -2.18 4.21
N CYS A 50 6.01 -1.38 4.33
CA CYS A 50 6.10 0.07 4.24
C CYS A 50 5.97 0.68 5.64
N ARG A 51 6.87 1.62 5.96
CA ARG A 51 6.85 2.38 7.19
C ARG A 51 6.64 3.85 6.87
N GLN A 52 5.84 4.51 7.69
CA GLN A 52 5.66 5.94 7.58
C GLN A 52 6.90 6.66 8.12
N GLU A 53 7.58 7.42 7.27
CA GLU A 53 8.78 8.20 7.61
C GLU A 53 8.45 9.66 7.96
N GLY A 54 7.25 10.12 7.61
CA GLY A 54 6.83 11.48 7.92
C GLY A 54 5.55 11.89 7.22
N HIS A 55 5.37 13.20 7.09
CA HIS A 55 4.29 13.85 6.37
C HIS A 55 4.86 15.02 5.57
N ASP A 56 4.37 15.22 4.35
CA ASP A 56 4.70 16.37 3.50
C ASP A 56 3.77 17.58 3.74
N GLY A 57 2.90 17.50 4.76
CA GLY A 57 1.84 18.48 5.05
C GLY A 57 0.47 18.11 4.46
N VAL A 58 0.40 17.11 3.59
CA VAL A 58 -0.85 16.65 2.95
C VAL A 58 -1.07 15.15 3.17
N SER A 59 -0.05 14.34 2.97
CA SER A 59 -0.10 12.88 2.96
C SER A 59 1.08 12.25 3.71
N PRO A 60 0.93 11.04 4.27
CA PRO A 60 2.06 10.32 4.85
C PRO A 60 3.06 9.92 3.77
N GLN A 61 4.34 10.08 4.10
CA GLN A 61 5.46 9.63 3.26
C GLN A 61 5.88 8.22 3.69
N TRP A 62 6.03 7.32 2.72
CA TRP A 62 6.26 5.89 2.96
C TRP A 62 7.64 5.46 2.47
N ALA A 63 8.41 4.81 3.33
CA ALA A 63 9.56 4.02 2.92
C ALA A 63 9.17 2.53 2.88
N CYS A 64 9.28 1.91 1.71
CA CYS A 64 8.96 0.51 1.51
C CYS A 64 10.23 -0.34 1.36
N THR A 65 10.24 -1.49 2.00
CA THR A 65 11.35 -2.44 2.01
C THR A 65 10.85 -3.84 1.71
N ALA A 66 11.66 -4.63 1.01
CA ALA A 66 11.37 -6.01 0.67
C ALA A 66 12.66 -6.77 0.39
N ASP A 67 12.56 -8.10 0.35
CA ASP A 67 13.65 -8.96 -0.11
C ASP A 67 13.68 -8.96 -1.64
N LEU A 68 14.68 -8.26 -2.20
CA LEU A 68 14.90 -8.11 -3.63
C LEU A 68 16.33 -8.55 -3.99
N PRO A 69 16.55 -9.07 -5.21
CA PRO A 69 17.90 -9.28 -5.73
C PRO A 69 18.72 -7.99 -5.64
N SER A 70 20.02 -8.10 -5.34
CA SER A 70 20.90 -6.93 -5.15
C SER A 70 21.03 -6.01 -6.37
N SER A 71 20.63 -6.48 -7.55
CA SER A 71 20.62 -5.71 -8.80
C SER A 71 19.32 -4.96 -9.06
N LEU A 72 18.30 -5.10 -8.19
CA LEU A 72 16.99 -4.49 -8.34
C LEU A 72 16.66 -3.60 -7.16
N SER A 73 15.91 -2.55 -7.43
CA SER A 73 15.42 -1.64 -6.41
C SER A 73 13.99 -1.18 -6.71
N PHE A 74 13.35 -0.58 -5.72
CA PHE A 74 12.08 0.11 -5.95
C PHE A 74 12.33 1.41 -6.68
N GLY A 75 11.66 1.58 -7.82
CA GLY A 75 11.57 2.84 -8.55
C GLY A 75 10.43 3.68 -7.99
N GLN A 76 9.43 3.98 -8.82
CA GLN A 76 8.22 4.66 -8.36
C GLN A 76 7.44 3.81 -7.34
N LEU A 77 6.99 4.43 -6.26
CA LEU A 77 6.19 3.82 -5.19
C LEU A 77 4.95 4.68 -4.93
N GLU A 78 3.77 4.05 -4.86
CA GLU A 78 2.53 4.72 -4.50
C GLU A 78 1.68 3.83 -3.58
N VAL A 79 1.39 4.35 -2.38
CA VAL A 79 0.47 3.71 -1.43
C VAL A 79 -0.92 4.27 -1.64
N VAL A 80 -1.87 3.41 -1.98
CA VAL A 80 -3.26 3.80 -2.26
C VAL A 80 -4.18 3.09 -1.27
N CYS A 81 -5.03 3.85 -0.57
CA CYS A 81 -6.00 3.31 0.39
C CYS A 81 -7.43 3.74 0.03
N GLU A 82 -8.43 2.91 0.35
CA GLU A 82 -9.84 3.30 0.21
C GLU A 82 -10.22 4.31 1.30
N GLY A 83 -10.54 5.54 0.89
CA GLY A 83 -11.08 6.58 1.76
C GLY A 83 -12.45 6.20 2.36
N TRP A 84 -12.65 6.51 3.64
CA TRP A 84 -13.78 6.03 4.41
C TRP A 84 -15.13 6.50 3.87
N ALA A 85 -15.26 7.77 3.45
CA ALA A 85 -16.53 8.33 2.94
C ALA A 85 -16.45 8.75 1.47
N LYS A 86 -15.30 9.28 1.00
CA LYS A 86 -15.02 9.66 -0.39
C LYS A 86 -13.52 9.48 -0.74
N PRO A 87 -13.13 9.51 -2.03
CA PRO A 87 -11.72 9.51 -2.42
C PRO A 87 -10.98 10.72 -1.83
N GLY A 88 -9.74 10.52 -1.37
CA GLY A 88 -8.91 11.58 -0.78
C GLY A 88 -9.26 11.96 0.67
N ASP A 89 -10.09 11.19 1.37
CA ASP A 89 -10.36 11.42 2.80
C ASP A 89 -9.12 11.17 3.67
N SER A 90 -9.00 11.94 4.75
CA SER A 90 -7.99 11.73 5.79
C SER A 90 -8.22 10.46 6.61
N ASP A 91 -9.46 9.95 6.63
CA ASP A 91 -9.82 8.67 7.22
C ASP A 91 -9.96 7.60 6.11
N ILE A 92 -9.45 6.41 6.38
CA ILE A 92 -9.49 5.27 5.46
C ILE A 92 -10.17 4.05 6.10
N LEU A 93 -10.55 3.09 5.24
CA LEU A 93 -10.97 1.76 5.67
C LEU A 93 -9.76 0.93 6.14
N ALA A 94 -9.81 0.38 7.35
CA ALA A 94 -8.75 -0.47 7.86
C ALA A 94 -8.54 -1.70 6.97
N GLY A 95 -7.30 -1.91 6.51
CA GLY A 95 -6.94 -3.02 5.62
C GLY A 95 -7.16 -2.74 4.12
N SER A 96 -7.53 -1.51 3.75
CA SER A 96 -7.81 -1.15 2.35
C SER A 96 -6.60 -0.67 1.55
N CYS A 97 -5.43 -0.50 2.20
CA CYS A 97 -4.24 -0.01 1.54
C CYS A 97 -3.60 -1.07 0.64
N ALA A 98 -3.15 -0.63 -0.53
CA ALA A 98 -2.35 -1.37 -1.50
C ALA A 98 -1.10 -0.56 -1.85
N LEU A 99 -0.10 -1.22 -2.41
CA LEU A 99 1.10 -0.61 -2.97
C LEU A 99 1.18 -0.91 -4.46
N GLU A 100 1.26 0.15 -5.24
CA GLU A 100 1.69 0.10 -6.62
C GLU A 100 3.16 0.48 -6.68
N TYR A 101 3.97 -0.31 -7.38
CA TYR A 101 5.40 -0.09 -7.44
C TYR A 101 6.01 -0.51 -8.76
N GLU A 102 7.12 0.13 -9.11
CA GLU A 102 8.00 -0.28 -10.19
C GLU A 102 9.28 -0.92 -9.62
N LEU A 103 9.78 -1.95 -10.30
CA LEU A 103 11.12 -2.48 -10.07
C LEU A 103 12.05 -2.01 -11.19
N VAL A 104 13.20 -1.43 -10.81
CA VAL A 104 14.25 -0.92 -11.70
C VAL A 104 15.59 -1.55 -11.42
#